data_AF-A0A6G0YW34-F1
#
_entry.id   AF-A0A6G0YW34-F1
#
_cell.length_a   1.000
_cell.length_b   1.000
_cell.length_c   1.000
_cell.angle_alpha   90.00
_cell.angle_beta   90.00
_cell.angle_gamma   90.00
#
_symmetry.space_group_name_H-M   'P 1'
#
loop_
_entity.id
_entity.type
_entity.pdbx_description
1 polymer ?
#
loop_
_entity_poly.entity_id
_entity_poly.type
_entity_poly.pdbx_seq_one_letter_code
_entity_poly.pdbx_strand_id
1 'polypeptide(L)' 'MANSVYDTYVSPLSTRYASTEMKYNFSDRKKFTTWRTLWTLLAQAEQVIFIPSTVIYKIFWFQTLLKLKII' A
#
# COMPACT_ATOMS: atom_id res chain seq x y z
N MET A 1 4.02 10.30 -21.47
CA MET A 1 3.61 9.18 -20.60
C MET A 1 2.12 9.34 -20.36
N ALA A 2 1.30 8.36 -20.73
CA ALA A 2 -0.15 8.49 -20.59
C ALA A 2 -0.52 8.42 -19.10
N ASN A 3 -1.14 9.47 -18.57
CA ASN A 3 -1.67 9.48 -17.21
C ASN A 3 -2.79 8.43 -17.14
N SER A 4 -2.58 7.37 -16.36
CA SER A 4 -3.60 6.34 -16.18
C SER A 4 -4.72 6.87 -15.28
N VAL A 5 -5.95 6.37 -15.45
CA VAL A 5 -7.09 6.80 -14.62
C VAL A 5 -6.80 6.64 -13.10
N TYR A 6 -5.93 5.69 -12.74
CA TYR A 6 -5.52 5.39 -11.37
C TYR A 6 -4.53 6.40 -10.75
N ASP A 7 -4.00 7.33 -11.54
CA ASP A 7 -3.04 8.36 -11.08
C ASP A 7 -3.72 9.63 -10.55
N THR A 8 -5.05 9.73 -10.70
CA THR A 8 -5.81 10.93 -10.36
C THR A 8 -6.93 10.59 -9.37
N TYR A 9 -6.98 11.31 -8.26
CA TYR A 9 -8.11 11.26 -7.34
C TYR A 9 -9.30 12.09 -7.85
N VAL A 10 -10.47 11.47 -8.02
CA VAL A 10 -11.68 12.12 -8.53
C VAL A 10 -12.67 12.39 -7.39
N SER A 11 -12.90 13.66 -7.08
CA SER A 11 -13.95 14.13 -6.18
C SER A 11 -14.44 15.51 -6.62
N PRO A 12 -15.65 15.95 -6.23
CA PRO A 12 -16.18 17.27 -6.60
C PRO A 12 -15.25 18.43 -6.26
N LEU A 13 -14.49 18.29 -5.16
CA LEU A 13 -13.50 19.27 -4.71
C LEU A 13 -12.18 19.15 -5.46
N SER A 14 -11.74 17.92 -5.76
CA SER A 14 -10.45 17.70 -6.43
C SER A 14 -10.50 18.19 -7.87
N THR A 15 -11.61 17.96 -8.60
CA THR A 15 -11.73 18.32 -10.01
C THR A 15 -11.59 19.82 -10.26
N ARG A 16 -12.12 20.66 -9.35
CA ARG A 16 -12.15 22.13 -9.53
C ARG A 16 -10.97 22.86 -8.91
N TYR A 17 -10.50 22.44 -7.73
CA TYR A 17 -9.61 23.27 -6.92
C TYR A 17 -8.25 22.62 -6.62
N ALA A 18 -8.12 21.29 -6.75
CA ALA A 18 -6.89 20.62 -6.36
C ALA A 18 -5.82 20.63 -7.46
N SER A 19 -4.58 20.85 -7.06
CA SER A 19 -3.40 20.73 -7.93
C SER A 19 -3.19 19.29 -8.39
N THR A 20 -2.41 19.13 -9.45
CA THR A 20 -2.09 17.82 -10.02
C THR A 20 -1.34 16.93 -9.03
N GLU A 21 -0.43 17.51 -8.24
CA GLU A 21 0.35 16.83 -7.21
C GLU A 21 -0.56 16.34 -6.07
N MET A 22 -1.52 17.17 -5.67
CA MET A 22 -2.49 16.80 -4.63
C MET A 22 -3.40 15.66 -5.09
N LYS A 23 -3.85 15.70 -6.35
CA LYS A 23 -4.62 14.61 -6.98
C LYS A 23 -3.84 13.30 -7.01
N TYR A 24 -2.53 13.36 -7.26
CA TYR A 24 -1.66 12.18 -7.26
C TYR A 24 -1.44 11.62 -5.84
N ASN A 25 -1.27 12.48 -4.84
CA ASN A 25 -1.07 12.03 -3.44
C ASN A 25 -2.22 11.17 -2.93
N PHE A 26 -3.45 11.49 -3.33
CA PHE A 26 -4.66 10.73 -2.99
C PHE A 26 -5.08 9.70 -4.05
N SER A 27 -4.25 9.45 -5.06
CA SER A 27 -4.54 8.48 -6.11
C SER A 27 -4.51 7.05 -5.61
N ASP A 28 -5.24 6.16 -6.29
CA ASP A 28 -5.25 4.73 -5.97
C ASP A 28 -3.85 4.12 -6.12
N ARG A 29 -3.08 4.53 -7.15
CA ARG A 29 -1.69 4.08 -7.31
C ARG A 29 -0.85 4.43 -6.08
N LYS A 30 -0.94 5.66 -5.59
CA LYS A 30 -0.15 6.11 -4.44
C LYS A 30 -0.58 5.40 -3.16
N LYS A 31 -1.89 5.20 -2.95
CA LYS A 31 -2.45 4.43 -1.83
C LYS A 31 -1.86 3.02 -1.75
N PHE A 32 -2.00 2.22 -2.82
CA PHE A 32 -1.57 0.82 -2.80
C PHE A 32 -0.05 0.66 -2.75
N THR A 33 0.71 1.55 -3.41
CA THR A 33 2.18 1.55 -3.31
C THR A 33 2.63 1.86 -1.89
N THR A 34 1.99 2.83 -1.23
CA THR A 34 2.31 3.21 0.15
C THR A 34 2.01 2.07 1.12
N TRP A 35 0.87 1.39 0.97
CA TRP A 35 0.54 0.23 1.81
C TRP A 35 1.53 -0.93 1.66
N ARG A 36 1.94 -1.27 0.43
CA ARG A 36 2.96 -2.30 0.20
C ARG A 36 4.28 -1.93 0.86
N THR A 37 4.67 -0.66 0.76
CA THR A 37 5.89 -0.14 1.41
C THR A 37 5.79 -0.29 2.93
N LEU A 38 4.66 0.09 3.53
CA LEU A 38 4.43 -0.06 4.97
C LEU A 38 4.48 -1.53 5.41
N TRP A 39 3.93 -2.46 4.64
CA TRP A 39 4.01 -3.89 4.95
C TRP A 39 5.44 -4.43 4.85
N THR A 40 6.21 -4.00 3.85
CA THR A 40 7.63 -4.37 3.75
C THR A 40 8.41 -3.84 4.95
N LEU A 41 8.19 -2.59 5.34
CA LEU A 41 8.82 -1.98 6.51
C LEU A 41 8.41 -2.68 7.81
N LEU A 42 7.13 -3.04 7.95
CA LEU A 42 6.63 -3.80 9.09
C LEU A 42 7.32 -5.16 9.19
N ALA A 43 7.40 -5.91 8.08
CA ALA A 43 8.06 -7.21 8.06
C ALA A 43 9.55 -7.11 8.40
N GLN A 44 10.24 -6.07 7.93
CA GLN A 44 11.63 -5.80 8.27
C GLN A 44 11.80 -5.45 9.75
N ALA A 45 10.91 -4.63 10.32
CA ALA A 45 10.93 -4.27 11.74
C ALA A 45 10.65 -5.49 12.64
N GLU A 46 9.68 -6.33 12.27
CA GLU A 46 9.37 -7.58 13.00
C GLU A 46 10.53 -8.59 12.94
N GLN A 47 11.27 -8.64 11.82
CA GLN A 47 12.47 -9.49 11.69
C GLN A 47 13.58 -9.11 12.68
N VAL A 48 13.74 -7.82 12.97
CA VAL A 48 14.77 -7.31 13.88
C VAL A 48 14.40 -7.55 15.35
N ILE A 49 13.10 -7.64 15.67
CA ILE A 49 12.60 -7.57 17.05
C ILE A 49 12.17 -8.94 17.63
N PHE A 50 11.99 -10.01 16.85
CA PHE A 50 11.27 -11.20 17.35
C PHE A 50 12.04 -12.55 17.34
N ILE A 51 11.78 -13.33 18.40
CA ILE A 51 12.34 -14.65 18.72
C ILE A 51 11.92 -15.70 17.65
N PRO A 52 12.83 -16.54 17.14
CA PRO A 52 12.68 -17.29 15.88
C PRO A 52 11.50 -18.30 15.78
N SER A 53 10.92 -18.77 16.88
CA SER A 53 9.91 -19.84 16.85
C SER A 53 8.49 -19.36 16.48
N THR A 54 8.17 -18.10 16.68
CA THR A 54 6.79 -17.57 16.59
C THR A 54 6.53 -16.84 15.26
N VAL A 55 7.59 -16.49 14.53
CA VAL A 55 7.54 -15.72 13.27
C VAL A 55 7.28 -16.61 12.06
N ILE A 56 7.81 -17.85 12.03
CA ILE A 56 7.71 -18.75 10.87
C ILE A 56 6.25 -19.03 10.50
N TYR A 57 5.41 -19.35 11.50
CA TYR A 57 3.99 -19.63 11.28
C TYR A 57 3.21 -18.37 10.88
N LYS A 58 3.62 -17.19 11.37
CA LYS A 58 2.95 -15.91 11.12
C LYS A 58 3.26 -15.35 9.73
N ILE A 59 4.52 -15.40 9.29
CA ILE A 59 4.92 -14.99 7.93
C ILE A 59 4.29 -15.92 6.89
N PHE A 60 4.30 -17.22 7.14
CA PHE A 60 3.65 -18.18 6.25
C PHE A 60 2.16 -17.88 6.12
N TRP A 61 1.42 -17.77 7.23
CA TRP A 61 0.00 -17.42 7.19
C TRP A 61 -0.29 -16.05 6.59
N PHE A 62 0.57 -15.06 6.80
CA PHE A 62 0.41 -13.72 6.24
C PHE A 62 0.59 -13.72 4.72
N GLN A 63 1.58 -14.46 4.19
CA GLN A 63 1.77 -14.67 2.75
C GLN A 63 0.59 -15.42 2.11
N THR A 64 0.05 -16.44 2.79
CA THR A 64 -1.11 -17.19 2.31
C THR A 64 -2.38 -16.32 2.31
N LEU A 65 -2.59 -15.50 3.35
CA LEU A 65 -3.70 -14.54 3.43
C LEU A 65 -3.60 -13.42 2.39
N LEU A 66 -2.38 -12.91 2.10
CA LEU A 66 -2.17 -11.91 1.06
C LEU A 66 -2.54 -12.43 -0.34
N LYS A 67 -2.38 -13.73 -0.58
CA LYS A 67 -2.75 -14.40 -1.85
C LYS A 67 -4.24 -14.74 -1.94
N LEU A 68 -4.93 -14.89 -0.81
CA LEU A 68 -6.33 -15.35 -0.74
C LEU A 68 -7.37 -14.22 -0.60
N LYS A 69 -6.99 -13.01 -0.19
CA LYS A 69 -7.87 -11.84 -0.19
C LYS A 69 -7.26 -10.75 -1.06
N ILE A 70 -7.63 -10.79 -2.34
CA ILE A 70 -7.36 -9.76 -3.34
C ILE A 70 -7.91 -8.42 -2.82
N ILE A 71 -6.99 -7.55 -2.44
CA ILE A 71 -7.04 -6.11 -2.70
C ILE A 71 -6.39 -5.90 -4.07
#